data_AF-A0A099XP01-F1
#
_entry.id   AF-A0A099XP01-F1
#
_cell.length_a   1.000
_cell.length_b   1.000
_cell.length_c   1.000
_cell.angle_alpha   90.00
_cell.angle_beta   90.00
_cell.angle_gamma   90.00
#
_symmetry.space_group_name_H-M   'P 1'
#
loop_
_entity.id
_entity.type
_entity.pdbx_description
1 polymer ?
#
loop_
_entity_poly.entity_id
_entity_poly.type
_entity_poly.pdbx_seq_one_letter_code
_entity_poly.pdbx_strand_id
1 'polypeptide(L)'
;MNKKKLTSELINIIGNNPDCGIYEIINSESENPIEWNIKPTTLKIIPKGEGHYLVKAYKIEKTGIYKSAYINVNTPERIVDFVIYNLEKPQYSYAYDTMNIEVIPAIASECFGSYEVYYSRYNPELSIEILKQGLEISKEKSVIAEDLGYILIDENRHKEALNYFLISEKNGISSEFIIEEIENIYRTLGNIEKAEYYKLKLEKIKTAGNTVYKKLLN
;
A
#
# COMPACT_ATOMS: atom_id res chain seq x y z
N MET A 1 -26.96 38.47 2.71
CA MET A 1 -25.53 38.13 2.84
C MET A 1 -25.28 36.83 2.10
N ASN A 2 -24.53 36.88 0.99
CA ASN A 2 -24.17 35.70 0.20
C ASN A 2 -23.39 34.72 1.07
N LYS A 3 -23.95 33.52 1.32
CA LYS A 3 -23.18 32.36 1.77
C LYS A 3 -22.24 31.97 0.62
N LYS A 4 -21.10 32.66 0.51
CA LYS A 4 -19.96 32.14 -0.23
C LYS A 4 -19.61 30.84 0.51
N LYS A 5 -19.94 29.70 -0.09
CA LYS A 5 -19.51 28.38 0.39
C LYS A 5 -17.98 28.48 0.44
N LEU A 6 -17.39 28.63 1.63
CA LEU A 6 -15.93 28.58 1.75
C LEU A 6 -15.55 27.16 1.36
N THR A 7 -15.17 26.98 0.10
CA THR A 7 -14.52 25.75 -0.35
C THR A 7 -13.21 25.67 0.42
N SER A 8 -12.96 24.57 1.13
CA SER A 8 -11.74 24.43 1.93
C SER A 8 -10.50 24.59 1.05
N GLU A 9 -9.41 25.10 1.63
CA GLU A 9 -8.16 25.33 0.93
C GLU A 9 -7.66 24.04 0.25
N LEU A 10 -7.77 22.91 0.96
CA LEU A 10 -7.54 21.56 0.43
C LEU A 10 -8.27 21.29 -0.89
N ILE A 11 -9.58 21.53 -0.94
CA ILE A 11 -10.39 21.26 -2.14
C ILE A 11 -9.97 22.17 -3.30
N ASN A 12 -9.66 23.43 -3.02
CA ASN A 12 -9.16 24.36 -4.04
C ASN A 12 -7.80 23.90 -4.59
N ILE A 13 -6.90 23.44 -3.71
CA ILE A 13 -5.58 22.93 -4.12
C ILE A 13 -5.73 21.68 -4.98
N ILE A 14 -6.58 20.73 -4.60
CA ILE A 14 -6.85 19.54 -5.41
C ILE A 14 -7.46 19.93 -6.76
N GLY A 15 -8.48 20.79 -6.76
CA GLY A 15 -9.18 21.22 -7.98
C GLY A 15 -8.27 21.95 -8.97
N ASN A 16 -7.28 22.69 -8.49
CA ASN A 16 -6.30 23.40 -9.33
C ASN A 16 -5.14 22.49 -9.79
N ASN A 17 -5.02 21.27 -9.29
CA ASN A 17 -3.93 20.34 -9.60
C ASN A 17 -4.48 18.94 -9.93
N PRO A 18 -5.32 18.77 -10.98
CA PRO A 18 -6.05 17.52 -11.23
C PRO A 18 -5.16 16.30 -11.56
N ASP A 19 -3.94 16.56 -12.08
CA ASP A 19 -2.96 15.52 -12.42
C ASP A 19 -2.05 15.14 -11.25
N CYS A 20 -2.15 15.86 -10.12
CA CYS A 20 -1.38 15.56 -8.93
C CYS A 20 -2.03 14.40 -8.18
N GLY A 21 -1.24 13.34 -7.99
CA GLY A 21 -1.70 12.13 -7.32
C GLY A 21 -1.33 12.04 -5.85
N ILE A 22 -0.29 12.76 -5.43
CA ILE A 22 0.25 12.78 -4.08
C ILE A 22 0.44 14.23 -3.66
N TYR A 23 -0.17 14.61 -2.55
CA TYR A 23 0.04 15.90 -1.89
C TYR A 23 0.74 15.64 -0.55
N GLU A 24 1.67 16.50 -0.17
CA GLU A 24 2.25 16.48 1.18
C GLU A 24 1.30 17.23 2.12
N ILE A 25 0.98 16.63 3.27
CA ILE A 25 0.19 17.25 4.32
C ILE A 25 1.14 18.08 5.20
N ILE A 26 0.92 19.39 5.20
CA ILE A 26 1.78 20.37 5.89
C ILE A 26 1.25 20.69 7.30
N ASN A 27 -0.07 20.66 7.47
CA ASN A 27 -0.72 20.84 8.78
C ASN A 27 -1.95 19.93 8.84
N SER A 28 -2.03 19.13 9.91
CA SER A 28 -3.14 18.22 10.25
C SER A 28 -3.62 18.38 11.70
N GLU A 29 -3.57 19.60 12.25
CA GLU A 29 -4.00 19.89 13.63
C GLU A 29 -5.53 19.82 13.81
N SER A 30 -6.30 20.08 12.75
CA SER A 30 -7.76 19.91 12.80
C SER A 30 -8.13 18.43 12.82
N GLU A 31 -9.11 18.06 13.65
CA GLU A 31 -9.72 16.73 13.64
C GLU A 31 -10.50 16.44 12.34
N ASN A 32 -10.82 17.49 11.57
CA ASN A 32 -11.48 17.39 10.28
C ASN A 32 -10.44 17.37 9.15
N PRO A 33 -10.21 16.23 8.46
CA PRO A 33 -9.20 16.12 7.41
C PRO A 33 -9.49 16.99 6.18
N ILE A 34 -10.71 17.51 6.03
CA ILE A 34 -11.07 18.45 4.95
C ILE A 34 -10.43 19.84 5.18
N GLU A 35 -10.07 20.16 6.44
CA GLU A 35 -9.47 21.42 6.87
C GLU A 35 -7.94 21.38 6.91
N TRP A 36 -7.33 20.25 6.54
CA TRP A 36 -5.88 20.13 6.49
C TRP A 36 -5.27 20.96 5.38
N ASN A 37 -4.03 21.39 5.59
CA ASN A 37 -3.26 22.12 4.60
C ASN A 37 -2.34 21.15 3.86
N ILE A 38 -2.37 21.23 2.53
CA ILE A 38 -1.60 20.34 1.66
C ILE A 38 -0.81 21.14 0.64
N LYS A 39 0.25 20.56 0.07
CA LYS A 39 0.91 21.09 -1.13
C LYS A 39 1.04 19.99 -2.18
N PRO A 40 0.85 20.31 -3.47
CA PRO A 40 1.05 19.35 -4.55
C PRO A 40 2.52 18.90 -4.59
N THR A 41 2.74 17.64 -4.95
CA THR A 41 4.09 17.09 -5.18
C THR A 41 4.26 16.65 -6.63
N THR A 42 5.50 16.38 -7.01
CA THR A 42 5.86 15.73 -8.28
C THR A 42 6.04 14.22 -8.15
N LEU A 43 5.81 13.67 -6.95
CA LEU A 43 6.00 12.26 -6.65
C LEU A 43 5.05 11.40 -7.50
N LYS A 44 5.59 10.28 -7.99
CA LYS A 44 4.84 9.28 -8.76
C LYS A 44 4.59 7.99 -7.98
N ILE A 45 5.21 7.88 -6.81
CA ILE A 45 5.16 6.75 -5.89
C ILE A 45 5.28 7.32 -4.48
N ILE A 46 4.64 6.71 -3.49
CA ILE A 46 4.81 7.10 -2.09
C ILE A 46 6.19 6.60 -1.64
N PRO A 47 7.14 7.51 -1.35
CA PRO A 47 8.53 7.13 -1.12
C PRO A 47 8.71 6.50 0.25
N LYS A 48 9.73 5.66 0.38
CA LYS A 48 10.18 5.16 1.68
C LYS A 48 10.70 6.31 2.56
N GLY A 49 10.41 6.25 3.86
CA GLY A 49 10.87 7.21 4.86
C GLY A 49 9.72 7.90 5.58
N GLU A 50 10.05 8.82 6.51
CA GLU A 50 9.06 9.61 7.25
C GLU A 50 8.30 10.57 6.33
N GLY A 51 6.99 10.65 6.49
CA GLY A 51 6.15 11.47 5.63
C GLY A 51 4.67 11.40 5.99
N HIS A 52 3.92 12.41 5.55
CA HIS A 52 2.48 12.48 5.72
C HIS A 52 1.86 13.02 4.44
N TYR A 53 1.06 12.19 3.77
CA TYR A 53 0.58 12.46 2.42
C TYR A 53 -0.93 12.34 2.32
N LEU A 54 -1.52 13.16 1.46
CA LEU A 54 -2.88 12.94 0.95
C LEU A 54 -2.74 12.36 -0.46
N VAL A 55 -3.28 11.16 -0.67
CA VAL A 55 -3.06 10.38 -1.88
C VAL A 55 -4.39 10.13 -2.57
N LYS A 56 -4.41 10.30 -3.90
CA LYS A 56 -5.56 9.96 -4.73
C LYS A 56 -5.87 8.47 -4.60
N ALA A 57 -7.14 8.14 -4.46
CA ALA A 57 -7.63 6.79 -4.24
C ALA A 57 -8.88 6.50 -5.07
N TYR A 58 -9.20 5.21 -5.19
CA TYR A 58 -10.43 4.73 -5.81
C TYR A 58 -11.31 4.09 -4.74
N LYS A 59 -12.53 4.59 -4.60
CA LYS A 59 -13.60 3.88 -3.91
C LYS A 59 -14.26 2.93 -4.90
N ILE A 60 -14.11 1.63 -4.68
CA ILE A 60 -14.60 0.56 -5.54
C ILE A 60 -15.92 0.05 -4.98
N GLU A 61 -16.97 0.12 -5.79
CA GLU A 61 -18.29 -0.42 -5.46
C GLU A 61 -18.40 -1.89 -5.89
N LYS A 62 -19.34 -2.65 -5.31
CA LYS A 62 -19.60 -4.06 -5.65
C LYS A 62 -19.83 -4.32 -7.14
N THR A 63 -20.28 -3.30 -7.87
CA THR A 63 -20.51 -3.35 -9.31
C THR A 63 -19.23 -3.18 -10.13
N GLY A 64 -18.08 -2.96 -9.49
CA GLY A 64 -16.80 -2.62 -10.13
C GLY A 64 -16.67 -1.14 -10.51
N ILE A 65 -17.72 -0.33 -10.30
CA ILE A 65 -17.67 1.12 -10.54
C ILE A 65 -16.75 1.78 -9.50
N TYR A 66 -15.81 2.60 -9.95
CA TYR A 66 -14.96 3.39 -9.08
C TYR A 66 -15.37 4.86 -9.03
N LYS A 67 -15.24 5.47 -7.86
CA LYS A 67 -15.37 6.91 -7.64
C LYS A 67 -14.06 7.44 -7.05
N SER A 68 -13.66 8.64 -7.47
CA SER A 68 -12.48 9.30 -6.91
C SER A 68 -12.65 9.54 -5.41
N ALA A 69 -11.63 9.19 -4.64
CA ALA A 69 -11.48 9.44 -3.22
C ALA A 69 -10.04 9.93 -2.95
N TYR A 70 -9.78 10.32 -1.72
CA TYR A 70 -8.45 10.62 -1.23
C TYR A 70 -8.27 9.95 0.13
N ILE A 71 -7.07 9.48 0.42
CA ILE A 71 -6.72 8.88 1.70
C ILE A 71 -5.51 9.59 2.28
N ASN A 72 -5.40 9.66 3.60
CA ASN A 72 -4.11 9.99 4.19
C ASN A 72 -3.22 8.75 4.19
N VAL A 73 -1.92 8.96 4.04
CA VAL A 73 -0.89 7.93 4.21
C VAL A 73 0.20 8.53 5.07
N ASN A 74 0.30 8.05 6.31
CA ASN A 74 1.48 8.27 7.14
C ASN A 74 2.55 7.26 6.71
N THR A 75 3.81 7.65 6.79
CA THR A 75 4.99 6.82 6.53
C THR A 75 6.00 7.08 7.66
N PRO A 76 6.84 6.09 8.06
CA PRO A 76 7.53 5.11 7.22
C PRO A 76 6.78 3.78 7.05
N GLU A 77 5.83 3.48 7.93
CA GLU A 77 4.85 2.42 7.75
C GLU A 77 3.62 2.99 7.08
N ARG A 78 3.10 2.34 6.04
CA ARG A 78 1.93 2.76 5.27
C ARG A 78 0.66 2.61 6.13
N ILE A 79 0.33 3.65 6.88
CA ILE A 79 -0.85 3.73 7.75
C ILE A 79 -1.86 4.70 7.17
N VAL A 80 -3.11 4.26 7.09
CA VAL A 80 -4.24 5.04 6.56
C VAL A 80 -5.28 5.21 7.66
N ASP A 81 -5.62 6.45 7.99
CA ASP A 81 -6.55 6.77 9.07
C ASP A 81 -7.90 7.26 8.56
N PHE A 82 -7.91 7.93 7.41
CA PHE A 82 -9.05 8.66 6.88
C PHE A 82 -9.21 8.45 5.39
N VAL A 83 -10.47 8.50 4.96
CA VAL A 83 -10.86 8.61 3.57
C VAL A 83 -11.71 9.85 3.38
N ILE A 84 -11.38 10.68 2.40
CA ILE A 84 -12.16 11.83 1.92
C ILE A 84 -12.86 11.44 0.61
N TYR A 85 -14.15 11.69 0.54
CA TYR A 85 -15.02 11.46 -0.60
C TYR A 85 -15.63 12.77 -1.10
N ASN A 86 -16.06 12.76 -2.37
CA ASN A 86 -16.92 13.79 -2.96
C ASN A 86 -16.42 15.22 -2.74
N LEU A 87 -15.42 15.66 -3.50
CA LEU A 87 -14.85 17.00 -3.33
C LEU A 87 -15.84 18.17 -3.55
N GLU A 88 -16.97 17.96 -4.24
CA GLU A 88 -18.01 18.99 -4.42
C GLU A 88 -18.84 19.25 -3.14
N LYS A 89 -19.03 18.18 -2.37
CA LYS A 89 -19.68 18.15 -1.05
C LYS A 89 -18.86 17.22 -0.16
N PRO A 90 -17.70 17.71 0.34
CA PRO A 90 -16.68 16.88 0.96
C PRO A 90 -17.26 16.14 2.16
N GLN A 91 -17.01 14.83 2.19
CA GLN A 91 -17.33 13.95 3.29
C GLN A 91 -16.06 13.19 3.65
N TYR A 92 -15.90 12.82 4.91
CA TYR A 92 -14.83 11.94 5.32
C TYR A 92 -15.31 10.89 6.31
N SER A 93 -14.54 9.82 6.43
CA SER A 93 -14.72 8.78 7.44
C SER A 93 -13.36 8.25 7.87
N TYR A 94 -13.30 7.62 9.04
CA TYR A 94 -12.12 6.86 9.40
C TYR A 94 -12.00 5.60 8.55
N ALA A 95 -10.77 5.18 8.26
CA ALA A 95 -10.49 4.01 7.41
C ALA A 95 -10.96 2.70 8.06
N TYR A 96 -10.88 2.58 9.38
CA TYR A 96 -11.38 1.40 10.10
C TYR A 96 -12.92 1.31 10.08
N ASP A 97 -13.64 2.43 10.06
CA ASP A 97 -15.10 2.43 9.89
C ASP A 97 -15.51 1.98 8.48
N THR A 98 -14.56 2.02 7.55
CA THR A 98 -14.75 1.65 6.15
C THR A 98 -14.33 0.22 5.84
N MET A 99 -14.13 -0.67 6.81
CA MET A 99 -13.75 -2.08 6.56
C MET A 99 -14.71 -2.87 5.63
N ASN A 100 -15.87 -2.31 5.26
CA ASN A 100 -16.80 -2.83 4.24
C ASN A 100 -16.78 -2.09 2.89
N ILE A 101 -15.96 -1.04 2.76
CA ILE A 101 -15.82 -0.19 1.58
C ILE A 101 -14.40 -0.35 1.07
N GLU A 102 -14.26 -0.78 -0.17
CA GLU A 102 -12.97 -1.00 -0.79
C GLU A 102 -12.43 0.32 -1.32
N VAL A 103 -11.59 0.97 -0.53
CA VAL A 103 -10.87 2.18 -0.93
C VAL A 103 -9.40 1.83 -1.07
N ILE A 104 -8.89 1.87 -2.29
CA ILE A 104 -7.49 1.56 -2.57
C ILE A 104 -6.75 2.80 -3.06
N PRO A 105 -5.49 3.03 -2.67
CA PRO A 105 -4.67 4.09 -3.24
C PRO A 105 -4.54 3.88 -4.76
N ALA A 106 -4.60 4.96 -5.53
CA ALA A 106 -4.40 4.92 -6.98
C ALA A 106 -2.91 4.87 -7.37
N ILE A 107 -2.01 4.90 -6.38
CA ILE A 107 -0.56 5.05 -6.53
C ILE A 107 0.10 4.15 -5.50
N ALA A 108 1.08 3.36 -5.95
CA ALA A 108 1.81 2.43 -5.10
C ALA A 108 2.69 3.12 -4.04
N SER A 109 3.18 2.32 -3.08
CA SER A 109 4.02 2.77 -1.98
C SER A 109 5.23 1.87 -1.81
N GLU A 110 6.40 2.47 -1.61
CA GLU A 110 7.62 1.77 -1.19
C GLU A 110 7.66 1.50 0.33
N CYS A 111 6.65 1.96 1.08
CA CYS A 111 6.53 1.77 2.51
C CYS A 111 5.87 0.43 2.84
N PHE A 112 6.49 -0.29 3.77
CA PHE A 112 5.91 -1.50 4.37
C PHE A 112 4.57 -1.18 5.03
N GLY A 113 3.63 -2.12 4.96
CA GLY A 113 2.31 -2.02 5.57
C GLY A 113 1.43 -3.19 5.13
N SER A 114 0.16 -3.16 5.51
CA SER A 114 -0.79 -4.20 5.08
C SER A 114 -1.05 -4.11 3.57
N TYR A 115 -0.90 -5.23 2.85
CA TYR A 115 -1.27 -5.33 1.43
C TYR A 115 -2.77 -5.11 1.21
N GLU A 116 -3.59 -5.34 2.25
CA GLU A 116 -5.05 -5.16 2.19
C GLU A 116 -5.45 -3.72 1.85
N VAL A 117 -4.58 -2.73 2.15
CA VAL A 117 -4.79 -1.33 1.74
C VAL A 117 -4.90 -1.20 0.21
N TYR A 118 -4.20 -2.06 -0.54
CA TYR A 118 -4.30 -2.10 -2.00
C TYR A 118 -5.30 -3.13 -2.52
N TYR A 119 -5.83 -4.02 -1.68
CA TYR A 119 -6.61 -5.16 -2.13
C TYR A 119 -8.12 -4.84 -2.16
N SER A 120 -8.68 -4.86 -3.36
CA SER A 120 -10.11 -4.81 -3.60
C SER A 120 -10.59 -6.16 -4.11
N ARG A 121 -11.48 -6.82 -3.38
CA ARG A 121 -12.11 -8.09 -3.80
C ARG A 121 -13.16 -7.87 -4.89
N TYR A 122 -13.70 -6.65 -5.01
CA TYR A 122 -14.60 -6.28 -6.10
C TYR A 122 -13.87 -5.98 -7.41
N ASN A 123 -12.58 -5.62 -7.34
CA ASN A 123 -11.75 -5.44 -8.54
C ASN A 123 -10.25 -5.74 -8.28
N PRO A 124 -9.87 -7.02 -8.14
CA PRO A 124 -8.49 -7.40 -7.87
C PRO A 124 -7.53 -7.04 -9.01
N GLU A 125 -8.01 -7.03 -10.26
CA GLU A 125 -7.15 -6.68 -11.41
C GLU A 125 -6.72 -5.21 -11.39
N LEU A 126 -7.58 -4.29 -10.96
CA LEU A 126 -7.19 -2.89 -10.77
C LEU A 126 -6.14 -2.75 -9.67
N SER A 127 -6.32 -3.46 -8.54
CA SER A 127 -5.34 -3.53 -7.46
C SER A 127 -3.97 -3.99 -7.98
N ILE A 128 -3.95 -5.07 -8.76
CA ILE A 128 -2.74 -5.65 -9.36
C ILE A 128 -2.11 -4.67 -10.37
N GLU A 129 -2.91 -4.00 -11.20
CA GLU A 129 -2.43 -3.04 -12.19
C GLU A 129 -1.72 -1.85 -11.52
N ILE A 130 -2.33 -1.26 -10.48
CA ILE A 130 -1.75 -0.14 -9.73
C ILE A 130 -0.38 -0.52 -9.15
N LEU A 131 -0.29 -1.69 -8.52
CA LEU A 131 0.96 -2.16 -7.95
C LEU A 131 1.99 -2.52 -9.03
N LYS A 132 1.60 -3.09 -10.17
CA LYS A 132 2.51 -3.35 -11.31
C LYS A 132 3.11 -2.05 -11.85
N GLN A 133 2.28 -1.04 -12.09
CA GLN A 133 2.74 0.29 -12.54
C GLN A 133 3.71 0.91 -11.52
N GLY A 134 3.39 0.79 -10.22
CA GLY A 134 4.28 1.21 -9.14
C GLY A 134 5.61 0.47 -9.12
N LEU A 135 5.59 -0.85 -9.29
CA LEU A 135 6.77 -1.71 -9.28
C LEU A 135 7.73 -1.36 -10.42
N GLU A 136 7.22 -0.98 -11.59
CA GLU A 136 8.04 -0.57 -12.75
C GLU A 136 8.89 0.65 -12.44
N ILE A 137 8.32 1.66 -11.78
CA ILE A 137 8.99 2.94 -11.47
C ILE A 137 9.72 2.94 -10.12
N SER A 138 9.40 2.00 -9.24
CA SER A 138 9.97 1.87 -7.90
C SER A 138 11.47 1.58 -7.93
N LYS A 139 12.20 2.27 -7.03
CA LYS A 139 13.60 1.99 -6.73
C LYS A 139 13.71 0.88 -5.68
N GLU A 140 12.77 0.83 -4.75
CA GLU A 140 12.69 -0.17 -3.66
C GLU A 140 11.59 -1.20 -3.96
N LYS A 141 11.95 -2.24 -4.72
CA LYS A 141 10.96 -3.16 -5.31
C LYS A 141 10.32 -4.15 -4.34
N SER A 142 10.95 -4.40 -3.19
CA SER A 142 10.59 -5.53 -2.33
C SER A 142 9.16 -5.46 -1.82
N VAL A 143 8.78 -4.35 -1.19
CA VAL A 143 7.46 -4.20 -0.56
C VAL A 143 6.33 -4.32 -1.57
N ILE A 144 6.43 -3.64 -2.72
CA ILE A 144 5.40 -3.69 -3.76
C ILE A 144 5.28 -5.10 -4.35
N ALA A 145 6.41 -5.80 -4.51
CA ALA A 145 6.39 -7.18 -4.99
C ALA A 145 5.76 -8.12 -3.95
N GLU A 146 5.96 -7.88 -2.65
CA GLU A 146 5.31 -8.66 -1.59
C GLU A 146 3.80 -8.40 -1.55
N ASP A 147 3.37 -7.14 -1.64
CA ASP A 147 1.95 -6.76 -1.74
C ASP A 147 1.27 -7.47 -2.93
N LEU A 148 1.93 -7.48 -4.10
CA LEU A 148 1.47 -8.24 -5.28
C LEU A 148 1.40 -9.74 -5.00
N GLY A 149 2.43 -10.29 -4.34
CA GLY A 149 2.49 -11.70 -3.99
C GLY A 149 1.31 -12.15 -3.12
N TYR A 150 1.00 -11.39 -2.07
CA TYR A 150 -0.13 -11.68 -1.18
C TYR A 150 -1.49 -11.57 -1.88
N ILE A 151 -1.73 -10.50 -2.63
CA ILE A 151 -2.98 -10.35 -3.40
C ILE A 151 -3.16 -11.52 -4.37
N LEU A 152 -2.09 -11.94 -5.05
CA LEU A 152 -2.15 -13.06 -5.98
C LEU A 152 -2.36 -14.41 -5.28
N ILE A 153 -1.89 -14.59 -4.04
CA ILE A 153 -2.25 -15.78 -3.23
C ILE A 153 -3.76 -15.79 -2.96
N ASP A 154 -4.34 -14.68 -2.50
CA ASP A 154 -5.77 -14.58 -2.20
C ASP A 154 -6.64 -14.84 -3.44
N GLU A 155 -6.15 -14.46 -4.61
CA GLU A 155 -6.76 -14.75 -5.92
C GLU A 155 -6.41 -16.15 -6.47
N ASN A 156 -5.78 -17.02 -5.68
CA ASN A 156 -5.35 -18.39 -6.04
C ASN A 156 -4.33 -18.46 -7.21
N ARG A 157 -3.65 -17.37 -7.54
CA ARG A 157 -2.67 -17.22 -8.64
C ARG A 157 -1.23 -17.50 -8.18
N HIS A 158 -1.03 -18.64 -7.52
CA HIS A 158 0.21 -19.05 -6.89
C HIS A 158 1.48 -18.94 -7.77
N LYS A 159 1.40 -19.31 -9.06
CA LYS A 159 2.55 -19.20 -9.97
C LYS A 159 2.99 -17.75 -10.22
N GLU A 160 2.03 -16.83 -10.30
CA GLU A 160 2.33 -15.41 -10.47
C GLU A 160 2.81 -14.81 -9.15
N ALA A 161 2.17 -15.16 -8.03
CA ALA A 161 2.61 -14.76 -6.69
C ALA A 161 4.09 -15.11 -6.46
N LEU A 162 4.48 -16.34 -6.81
CA LEU A 162 5.87 -16.80 -6.70
C LEU A 162 6.85 -15.89 -7.45
N ASN A 163 6.51 -15.45 -8.67
CA ASN A 163 7.39 -14.56 -9.44
C ASN A 163 7.64 -13.25 -8.71
N TYR A 164 6.63 -12.69 -8.03
CA TYR A 164 6.78 -11.46 -7.28
C TYR A 164 7.54 -11.65 -5.96
N PHE A 165 7.28 -12.71 -5.20
CA PHE A 165 8.08 -12.99 -4.02
C PHE A 165 9.56 -13.23 -4.35
N LEU A 166 9.87 -13.84 -5.50
CA LEU A 166 11.25 -13.97 -5.99
C LEU A 166 11.87 -12.62 -6.43
N ILE A 167 11.06 -11.62 -6.81
CA ILE A 167 11.55 -10.25 -7.00
C ILE A 167 11.92 -9.66 -5.64
N SER A 168 11.07 -9.78 -4.62
CA SER A 168 11.39 -9.31 -3.27
C SER A 168 12.66 -9.98 -2.72
N GLU A 169 12.78 -11.32 -2.86
CA GLU A 169 13.95 -12.06 -2.41
C GLU A 169 15.28 -11.48 -2.96
N LYS A 170 15.28 -11.05 -4.23
CA LYS A 170 16.45 -10.48 -4.89
C LYS A 170 16.74 -9.03 -4.46
N ASN A 171 15.73 -8.30 -4.01
CA ASN A 171 15.84 -6.88 -3.65
C ASN A 171 15.91 -6.65 -2.12
N GLY A 172 15.91 -7.73 -1.33
CA GLY A 172 15.93 -7.68 0.13
C GLY A 172 14.51 -7.73 0.69
N ILE A 173 14.14 -8.91 1.19
CA ILE A 173 12.84 -9.19 1.80
C ILE A 173 12.54 -8.25 2.97
N SER A 174 11.27 -7.91 3.16
CA SER A 174 10.84 -7.16 4.35
C SER A 174 10.89 -7.99 5.64
N SER A 175 10.65 -9.30 5.53
CA SER A 175 10.63 -10.23 6.67
C SER A 175 10.93 -11.66 6.23
N GLU A 176 11.31 -12.52 7.17
CA GLU A 176 11.52 -13.95 6.93
C GLU A 176 10.25 -14.69 6.49
N PHE A 177 9.06 -14.13 6.75
CA PHE A 177 7.79 -14.70 6.28
C PHE A 177 7.73 -14.76 4.76
N ILE A 178 8.43 -13.89 4.03
CA ILE A 178 8.51 -13.96 2.57
C ILE A 178 9.21 -15.24 2.09
N ILE A 179 10.20 -15.73 2.83
CA ILE A 179 10.88 -17.01 2.53
C ILE A 179 9.94 -18.18 2.82
N GLU A 180 9.12 -18.08 3.87
CA GLU A 180 8.08 -19.06 4.20
C GLU A 180 7.00 -19.11 3.12
N GLU A 181 6.53 -17.96 2.60
CA GLU A 181 5.58 -17.92 1.49
C GLU A 181 6.14 -18.55 0.21
N ILE A 182 7.39 -18.26 -0.13
CA ILE A 182 8.04 -18.89 -1.30
C ILE A 182 8.08 -20.41 -1.13
N GLU A 183 8.42 -20.90 0.06
CA GLU A 183 8.45 -22.33 0.37
C GLU A 183 7.06 -22.97 0.21
N ASN A 184 6.05 -22.38 0.85
CA ASN A 184 4.66 -22.83 0.80
C ASN A 184 4.13 -22.88 -0.63
N ILE A 185 4.44 -21.88 -1.45
CA ILE A 185 4.04 -21.87 -2.86
C ILE A 185 4.73 -22.97 -3.65
N TYR A 186 6.05 -23.17 -3.51
CA TYR A 186 6.74 -24.27 -4.20
C TYR A 186 6.14 -25.63 -3.83
N ARG A 187 5.80 -25.84 -2.56
CA ARG A 187 5.14 -27.06 -2.08
C ARG A 187 3.77 -27.23 -2.71
N THR A 188 2.97 -26.17 -2.75
CA THR A 188 1.64 -26.14 -3.37
C THR A 188 1.70 -26.45 -4.87
N LEU A 189 2.75 -25.99 -5.56
CA LEU A 189 3.00 -26.27 -6.97
C LEU A 189 3.65 -27.65 -7.23
N GLY A 190 3.88 -28.46 -6.19
CA GLY A 190 4.46 -29.79 -6.27
C GLY A 190 5.98 -29.81 -6.48
N ASN A 191 6.66 -28.66 -6.38
CA ASN A 191 8.12 -28.57 -6.48
C ASN A 191 8.76 -28.76 -5.09
N ILE A 192 8.78 -30.01 -4.63
CA ILE A 192 9.26 -30.37 -3.30
C ILE A 192 10.74 -30.05 -3.11
N GLU A 193 11.58 -30.21 -4.13
CA GLU A 193 13.02 -29.89 -4.05
C GLU A 193 13.24 -28.41 -3.70
N LYS A 194 12.55 -27.51 -4.39
CA LYS A 194 12.62 -26.07 -4.09
C LYS A 194 12.02 -25.74 -2.73
N ALA A 195 10.90 -26.38 -2.37
CA ALA A 195 10.31 -26.17 -1.04
C ALA A 195 11.31 -26.52 0.07
N GLU A 196 11.97 -27.69 0.03
CA GLU A 196 12.97 -28.07 1.03
C GLU A 196 14.19 -27.14 1.02
N TYR A 197 14.61 -26.63 -0.14
CA TYR A 197 15.65 -25.62 -0.22
C TYR A 197 15.28 -24.33 0.54
N TYR A 198 14.07 -23.80 0.34
CA TYR A 198 13.62 -22.57 1.02
C TYR A 198 13.37 -22.79 2.50
N LYS A 199 12.89 -23.97 2.90
CA LYS A 199 12.78 -24.37 4.31
C LYS A 199 14.14 -24.33 5.01
N LEU A 200 15.17 -24.95 4.43
CA LEU A 200 16.54 -24.90 4.97
C LEU A 200 17.11 -23.48 5.01
N LYS A 201 16.75 -22.64 4.02
CA LYS A 201 17.12 -21.22 4.00
C LYS A 201 16.47 -20.47 5.18
N LEU A 202 15.19 -20.71 5.46
CA LEU A 202 14.47 -20.11 6.58
C LEU A 202 15.08 -20.49 7.94
N GLU A 203 15.42 -21.78 8.12
CA GLU A 203 16.07 -22.27 9.35
C GLU A 203 17.40 -21.56 9.61
N LYS A 204 18.20 -21.32 8.56
CA LYS A 204 19.46 -20.58 8.67
C LYS A 204 19.23 -19.12 9.09
N ILE A 205 18.23 -18.44 8.53
CA ILE A 205 17.86 -17.07 8.90
C ILE A 205 17.46 -17.00 10.37
N LYS A 206 16.56 -17.88 10.82
CA LYS A 206 16.10 -17.95 12.23
C LYS A 206 17.25 -18.24 13.19
N THR A 207 18.18 -19.13 12.83
CA THR A 207 19.35 -19.47 13.65
C THR A 207 20.34 -18.30 13.74
N ALA A 208 20.59 -17.60 12.63
CA ALA A 208 21.46 -16.43 12.59
C ALA A 208 20.91 -15.29 13.46
N GLY A 209 19.62 -14.98 13.36
CA GLY A 209 18.95 -13.99 14.21
C GLY A 209 19.12 -14.29 15.70
N ASN A 210 18.85 -15.53 16.12
CA ASN A 210 19.03 -15.97 17.50
C ASN A 210 20.46 -15.83 18.03
N THR A 211 21.46 -15.99 17.16
CA THR A 211 22.89 -15.85 17.54
C THR A 211 23.28 -14.40 17.78
N VAL A 212 22.71 -13.46 17.01
CA VAL A 212 22.90 -12.01 17.21
C VAL A 212 22.27 -11.56 18.52
N TYR A 213 21.02 -11.97 18.81
CA TYR A 213 20.35 -11.63 20.08
C TYR A 213 21.13 -12.14 21.31
N LYS A 214 21.67 -13.36 21.26
CA LYS A 214 22.49 -13.90 22.37
C LYS A 214 23.81 -13.15 22.59
N LYS A 215 24.39 -12.53 21.56
CA LYS A 215 25.62 -11.73 21.68
C LYS A 215 25.38 -10.32 22.23
N LEU A 216 24.17 -9.77 22.06
CA LEU A 216 23.80 -8.45 22.60
C LEU A 216 23.40 -8.48 24.08
N LEU A 217 23.17 -9.69 24.64
CA LEU A 217 22.76 -9.91 26.03
C LEU A 217 23.89 -10.38 26.96
N ASN A 218 25.13 -10.48 26.44
CA ASN A 218 26.36 -10.82 27.19
C ASN A 218 27.34 -9.66 27.12
#